data_AF-A0A317QFU7-F1
#
_entry.id   AF-A0A317QFU7-F1
#
_cell.length_a   1.000
_cell.length_b   1.000
_cell.length_c   1.000
_cell.angle_alpha   90.00
_cell.angle_beta   90.00
_cell.angle_gamma   90.00
#
_symmetry.space_group_name_H-M   'P 1'
#
loop_
_entity.id
_entity.type
_entity.pdbx_description
1 polymer ?
#
loop_
_entity_poly.entity_id
_entity_poly.type
_entity_poly.pdbx_seq_one_letter_code
_entity_poly.pdbx_strand_id
1 'polypeptide(L)'
;MLATRARAHLNIRIALGETVQSTVDRLRRVVGDPSVEVRVLSGNDPSPVSRTDNEAYAALGAAVRAVYPEAAVAPYLMVQASDARHFAQISDSVYRFMPFDLSRGELDALHAADERISVAALHRGAVFFRHLVRHL
;
A
#
# COMPACT_ATOMS: atom_id res chain seq x y z
N MET A 1 1.63 30.37 33.50
CA MET A 1 0.58 29.33 33.56
C MET A 1 1.17 28.05 32.99
N LEU A 2 1.02 26.91 33.69
CA LEU A 2 1.41 25.59 33.18
C LEU A 2 0.18 24.93 32.53
N ALA A 3 0.35 24.33 31.35
CA ALA A 3 -0.72 23.59 30.68
C ALA A 3 -1.03 22.31 31.47
N THR A 4 -2.31 22.05 31.75
CA THR A 4 -2.77 20.87 32.51
C THR A 4 -3.10 19.67 31.62
N ARG A 5 -3.01 19.81 30.29
CA ARG A 5 -3.29 18.76 29.33
C ARG A 5 -2.47 18.92 28.06
N ALA A 6 -1.93 17.80 27.57
CA ALA A 6 -1.36 17.67 26.24
C ALA A 6 -2.09 16.54 25.48
N ARG A 7 -2.05 16.59 24.15
CA ARG A 7 -2.52 15.51 23.27
C ARG A 7 -1.56 15.37 22.10
N ALA A 8 -1.36 14.13 21.65
CA ALA A 8 -0.64 13.81 20.45
C ALA A 8 -1.48 12.86 19.59
N HIS A 9 -1.41 13.04 18.27
CA HIS A 9 -2.02 12.13 17.31
C HIS A 9 -0.90 11.36 16.61
N LEU A 10 -1.02 10.03 16.59
CA LEU A 10 -0.08 9.16 15.91
C LEU A 10 -0.77 8.52 14.71
N ASN A 11 -0.06 8.49 13.59
CA ASN A 11 -0.44 7.72 12.41
C ASN A 11 0.62 6.63 12.21
N ILE A 12 0.24 5.38 12.45
CA ILE A 12 1.20 4.27 12.52
C ILE A 12 0.93 3.30 11.36
N ARG A 13 2.00 2.95 10.64
CA ARG A 13 2.01 1.82 9.71
C ARG A 13 2.41 0.57 10.49
N ILE A 14 1.51 -0.42 10.55
CA ILE A 14 1.70 -1.65 11.32
C ILE A 14 2.48 -2.64 10.44
N ALA A 15 3.53 -3.24 11.01
CA ALA A 15 4.34 -4.23 10.32
C ALA A 15 3.55 -5.54 10.11
N LEU A 16 3.89 -6.29 9.06
CA LEU A 16 3.34 -7.63 8.85
C LEU A 16 3.65 -8.52 10.07
N GLY A 17 2.66 -9.30 10.51
CA GLY A 17 2.76 -10.15 11.71
C GLY A 17 2.35 -9.44 13.01
N GLU A 18 2.15 -8.13 12.99
CA GLU A 18 1.60 -7.36 14.11
C GLU A 18 0.10 -7.04 13.89
N THR A 19 -0.56 -6.59 14.95
CA THR A 19 -1.95 -6.13 14.92
C THR A 19 -2.06 -4.71 15.47
N VAL A 20 -3.23 -4.09 15.28
CA VAL A 20 -3.59 -2.84 15.97
C VAL A 20 -3.43 -3.03 17.47
N GLN A 21 -3.89 -4.16 18.00
CA GLN A 21 -3.84 -4.43 19.44
C GLN A 21 -2.40 -4.59 19.94
N SER A 22 -1.56 -5.38 19.27
CA SER A 22 -0.15 -5.55 19.67
C SER A 22 0.62 -4.23 19.61
N THR A 23 0.30 -3.38 18.64
CA THR A 23 0.86 -2.03 18.51
C THR A 23 0.44 -1.14 19.69
N VAL A 24 -0.85 -1.15 20.06
CA VAL A 24 -1.36 -0.39 21.21
C VAL A 24 -0.73 -0.87 22.52
N ASP A 25 -0.61 -2.18 22.71
CA ASP A 25 0.00 -2.75 23.90
C ASP A 25 1.48 -2.40 23.99
N ARG A 26 2.18 -2.38 22.86
CA ARG A 26 3.56 -1.90 22.80
C ARG A 26 3.66 -0.42 23.16
N LEU A 27 2.77 0.44 22.64
CA LEU A 27 2.76 1.87 22.99
C LEU A 27 2.55 2.07 24.48
N ARG A 28 1.57 1.39 25.08
CA ARG A 28 1.30 1.46 26.53
C ARG A 28 2.51 1.03 27.35
N ARG A 29 3.18 -0.06 26.97
CA ARG A 29 4.41 -0.52 27.63
C ARG A 29 5.56 0.49 27.53
N VAL A 30 5.76 1.08 26.35
CA VAL A 30 6.85 2.05 26.13
C VAL A 30 6.59 3.36 26.87
N VAL A 31 5.35 3.82 26.91
CA VAL A 31 4.97 5.04 27.65
C VAL A 31 5.16 4.84 29.16
N GLY A 32 4.73 3.70 29.70
CA GLY A 32 5.00 3.32 31.09
C GLY A 32 4.34 4.22 32.16
N ASP A 33 3.50 5.16 31.76
CA ASP A 33 2.81 6.12 32.64
C ASP A 33 1.29 5.86 32.61
N PRO A 34 0.67 5.43 33.72
CA PRO A 34 -0.76 5.14 33.78
C PRO A 34 -1.65 6.39 33.68
N SER A 35 -1.09 7.60 33.83
CA SER A 35 -1.81 8.85 33.61
C SER A 35 -1.98 9.19 32.12
N VAL A 36 -1.24 8.52 31.23
CA VAL A 36 -1.32 8.71 29.79
C VAL A 36 -2.36 7.75 29.20
N GLU A 37 -3.39 8.34 28.60
CA GLU A 37 -4.43 7.58 27.93
C GLU A 37 -4.09 7.33 26.44
N VAL A 38 -4.14 6.06 26.02
CA VAL A 38 -3.97 5.65 24.62
C VAL A 38 -5.31 5.17 24.06
N ARG A 39 -5.84 5.89 23.06
CA ARG A 39 -7.08 5.56 22.35
C ARG A 39 -6.83 5.31 20.87
N VAL A 40 -7.42 4.24 20.33
CA VAL A 40 -7.48 4.01 18.88
C VAL A 40 -8.67 4.77 18.31
N LEU A 41 -8.42 5.71 17.40
CA LEU A 41 -9.48 6.45 16.72
C LEU A 41 -10.00 5.68 15.49
N SER A 42 -9.10 5.06 14.75
CA SER A 42 -9.35 4.19 13.61
C SER A 42 -8.12 3.34 13.37
N GLY A 43 -8.29 2.12 12.88
CA GLY A 43 -7.19 1.21 12.58
C GLY A 43 -7.69 -0.06 11.89
N ASN A 44 -6.80 -0.67 11.12
CA ASN A 44 -6.98 -2.01 10.56
C ASN A 44 -5.69 -2.77 10.78
N ASP A 45 -5.81 -4.08 10.99
CA ASP A 45 -4.64 -4.96 10.95
C ASP A 45 -4.02 -4.93 9.52
N PRO A 46 -2.71 -5.24 9.38
CA PRO A 46 -2.08 -5.34 8.08
C PRO A 46 -2.85 -6.29 7.17
N SER A 47 -3.04 -5.91 5.90
CA SER A 47 -3.63 -6.82 4.91
C SER A 47 -2.72 -8.03 4.72
N PRO A 48 -3.28 -9.23 4.44
CA PRO A 48 -2.49 -10.42 4.19
C PRO A 48 -1.56 -10.25 2.97
N VAL A 49 -0.48 -11.03 2.97
CA VAL A 49 0.42 -11.13 1.82
C VAL A 49 -0.30 -11.91 0.72
N SER A 50 -0.43 -11.31 -0.46
CA SER A 50 -1.04 -11.97 -1.59
C SER A 50 -0.15 -13.09 -2.13
N ARG A 51 -0.78 -14.18 -2.55
CA ARG A 51 -0.10 -15.30 -3.20
C ARG A 51 0.59 -14.85 -4.49
N THR A 52 1.69 -15.49 -4.85
CA THR A 52 2.41 -15.24 -6.11
C THR A 52 2.60 -16.51 -6.94
N ASP A 53 2.02 -17.61 -6.48
CA ASP A 53 2.10 -18.96 -7.04
C ASP A 53 0.79 -19.34 -7.76
N ASN A 54 0.18 -18.39 -8.46
CA ASN A 54 -1.11 -18.58 -9.13
C ASN A 54 -1.17 -17.91 -10.52
N GLU A 55 -2.20 -18.29 -11.28
CA GLU A 55 -2.43 -17.81 -12.64
C GLU A 55 -2.68 -16.30 -12.70
N ALA A 56 -3.33 -15.72 -11.67
CA ALA A 56 -3.59 -14.28 -11.64
C ALA A 56 -2.29 -13.46 -11.52
N TYR A 57 -1.31 -13.93 -10.72
CA TYR A 57 0.02 -13.32 -10.66
C TYR A 57 0.78 -13.50 -11.97
N ALA A 58 0.69 -14.69 -12.58
CA ALA A 58 1.30 -14.96 -13.87
C ALA A 58 0.73 -14.06 -14.99
N ALA A 59 -0.58 -13.83 -15.01
CA ALA A 59 -1.25 -12.94 -15.95
C ALA A 59 -0.79 -11.47 -15.78
N LEU A 60 -0.63 -11.02 -14.53
CA LEU A 60 -0.04 -9.71 -14.24
C LEU A 60 1.37 -9.61 -14.82
N GLY A 61 2.21 -10.62 -14.58
CA GLY A 61 3.57 -10.67 -15.11
C GLY A 61 3.63 -10.69 -16.65
N ALA A 62 2.73 -11.41 -17.31
CA ALA A 62 2.61 -11.40 -18.77
C ALA A 62 2.23 -10.01 -19.29
N ALA A 63 1.26 -9.34 -18.65
CA ALA A 63 0.88 -7.98 -19.00
C ALA A 63 2.01 -6.97 -18.80
N VAL A 64 2.84 -7.13 -17.76
CA VAL A 64 4.05 -6.30 -17.57
C VAL A 64 5.00 -6.51 -18.74
N ARG A 65 5.37 -7.75 -19.07
CA ARG A 65 6.32 -8.06 -20.14
C ARG A 65 5.82 -7.63 -21.52
N ALA A 66 4.52 -7.60 -21.74
CA ALA A 66 3.92 -7.12 -22.99
C ALA A 66 4.14 -5.61 -23.22
N VAL A 67 4.29 -4.81 -22.15
CA VAL A 67 4.48 -3.35 -22.22
C VAL A 67 5.91 -2.93 -21.90
N TYR A 68 6.59 -3.71 -21.07
CA TYR A 68 7.95 -3.49 -20.59
C TYR A 68 8.76 -4.80 -20.72
N PRO A 69 9.24 -5.15 -21.92
CA PRO A 69 9.90 -6.44 -22.18
C PRO A 69 11.12 -6.73 -21.31
N GLU A 70 11.86 -5.67 -20.97
CA GLU A 70 13.09 -5.75 -20.16
C GLU A 70 12.82 -5.71 -18.64
N ALA A 71 11.57 -5.54 -18.21
CA ALA A 71 11.24 -5.40 -16.80
C ALA A 71 11.25 -6.76 -16.07
N ALA A 72 11.91 -6.79 -14.91
CA ALA A 72 11.75 -7.87 -13.95
C ALA A 72 10.38 -7.76 -13.24
N VAL A 73 9.73 -8.90 -13.04
CA VAL A 73 8.48 -9.00 -12.27
C VAL A 73 8.82 -9.57 -10.90
N ALA A 74 8.61 -8.77 -9.85
CA ALA A 74 8.85 -9.18 -8.47
C ALA A 74 7.79 -8.55 -7.54
N PRO A 75 7.35 -9.26 -6.49
CA PRO A 75 6.52 -8.66 -5.46
C PRO A 75 7.35 -7.69 -4.61
N TYR A 76 6.72 -6.64 -4.09
CA TYR A 76 7.35 -5.72 -3.15
C TYR A 76 6.37 -5.29 -2.05
N LEU A 77 6.91 -4.81 -0.92
CA LEU A 77 6.10 -4.31 0.19
C LEU A 77 5.67 -2.86 -0.06
N MET A 78 4.36 -2.64 -0.18
CA MET A 78 3.77 -1.31 -0.21
C MET A 78 3.55 -0.83 1.24
N VAL A 79 4.16 0.29 1.61
CA VAL A 79 4.02 0.92 2.96
C VAL A 79 2.83 1.88 3.06
N GLN A 80 2.12 2.06 1.95
CA GLN A 80 0.92 2.88 1.84
C GLN A 80 -0.35 2.05 2.12
N ALA A 81 -1.49 2.73 2.27
CA ALA A 81 -2.79 2.08 2.39
C ALA A 81 -3.55 2.18 1.06
N SER A 82 -4.35 1.17 0.75
CA SER A 82 -5.30 1.18 -0.37
C SER A 82 -6.57 0.42 0.01
N ASP A 83 -7.56 0.45 -0.88
CA ASP A 83 -8.82 -0.28 -0.70
C ASP A 83 -8.67 -1.80 -0.87
N ALA A 84 -7.50 -2.26 -1.29
CA ALA A 84 -7.11 -3.67 -1.35
C ALA A 84 -7.40 -4.44 -0.05
N ARG A 85 -7.36 -3.76 1.10
CA ARG A 85 -7.70 -4.37 2.40
C ARG A 85 -9.14 -4.90 2.47
N HIS A 86 -10.07 -4.29 1.74
CA HIS A 86 -11.47 -4.73 1.68
C HIS A 86 -11.61 -5.96 0.77
N PHE A 87 -10.87 -5.99 -0.34
CA PHE A 87 -10.86 -7.11 -1.27
C PHE A 87 -10.17 -8.36 -0.71
N ALA A 88 -9.27 -8.21 0.27
CA ALA A 88 -8.62 -9.33 0.96
C ALA A 88 -9.59 -10.23 1.75
N GLN A 89 -10.83 -9.77 2.00
CA GLN A 89 -11.90 -10.60 2.58
C GLN A 89 -12.56 -11.52 1.55
N ILE A 90 -12.33 -11.27 0.25
CA ILE A 90 -12.97 -11.97 -0.87
C ILE A 90 -11.96 -12.89 -1.57
N SER A 91 -10.69 -12.50 -1.65
CA SER A 91 -9.63 -13.24 -2.36
C SER A 91 -8.31 -13.17 -1.61
N ASP A 92 -7.52 -14.26 -1.70
CA ASP A 92 -6.13 -14.34 -1.22
C ASP A 92 -5.12 -13.76 -2.23
N SER A 93 -5.60 -13.31 -3.40
CA SER A 93 -4.80 -12.90 -4.55
C SER A 93 -5.17 -11.46 -4.96
N VAL A 94 -4.77 -10.48 -4.14
CA VAL A 94 -5.11 -9.05 -4.30
C VAL A 94 -3.86 -8.22 -4.64
N TYR A 95 -3.64 -8.01 -5.94
CA TYR A 95 -2.47 -7.30 -6.44
C TYR A 95 -2.70 -5.79 -6.53
N ARG A 96 -1.76 -5.01 -5.99
CA ARG A 96 -1.72 -3.55 -6.09
C ARG A 96 -0.66 -3.21 -7.13
N PHE A 97 -1.07 -2.61 -8.25
CA PHE A 97 -0.15 -2.39 -9.36
C PHE A 97 -0.41 -1.06 -10.06
N MET A 98 0.65 -0.29 -10.26
CA MET A 98 0.66 0.93 -11.06
C MET A 98 1.55 0.67 -12.28
N PRO A 99 0.98 0.48 -13.50
CA PRO A 99 1.74 0.12 -14.70
C PRO A 99 2.43 1.33 -15.35
N PHE A 100 2.92 2.27 -14.55
CA PHE A 100 3.46 3.54 -14.99
C PHE A 100 4.96 3.61 -14.68
N ASP A 101 5.75 3.83 -15.72
CA ASP A 101 7.15 4.21 -15.60
C ASP A 101 7.24 5.69 -15.22
N LEU A 102 7.41 5.95 -13.93
CA LEU A 102 7.40 7.28 -13.34
C LEU A 102 8.82 7.70 -12.95
N SER A 103 9.17 8.94 -13.27
CA SER A 103 10.36 9.58 -12.72
C SER A 103 10.23 9.81 -11.22
N ARG A 104 11.36 10.04 -10.55
CA ARG A 104 11.36 10.39 -9.11
C ARG A 104 10.49 11.61 -8.81
N GLY A 105 10.54 12.63 -9.65
CA GLY A 105 9.74 13.84 -9.47
C GLY A 105 8.23 13.63 -9.66
N GLU A 106 7.82 12.70 -10.54
CA GLU A 106 6.41 12.32 -10.67
C GLU A 106 5.93 11.50 -9.46
N LEU A 107 6.77 10.61 -8.92
CA LEU A 107 6.47 9.88 -7.68
C LEU A 107 6.36 10.80 -6.46
N ASP A 108 7.29 11.76 -6.33
CA ASP A 108 7.28 12.74 -5.23
C ASP A 108 6.08 13.71 -5.33
N ALA A 109 5.51 13.89 -6.53
CA ALA A 109 4.34 14.74 -6.76
C ALA A 109 3.00 14.07 -6.41
N LEU A 110 2.98 12.76 -6.11
CA LEU A 110 1.76 12.06 -5.68
C LEU A 110 1.25 12.67 -4.38
N HIS A 111 -0.01 13.15 -4.40
CA HIS A 111 -0.63 13.89 -3.29
C HIS A 111 0.05 15.23 -2.94
N ALA A 112 0.82 15.80 -3.86
CA ALA A 112 1.43 17.12 -3.73
C ALA A 112 0.92 18.09 -4.82
N ALA A 113 1.42 19.33 -4.81
CA ALA A 113 1.13 20.27 -5.87
C ALA A 113 1.69 19.78 -7.22
N ASP A 114 1.00 20.10 -8.31
CA ASP A 114 1.38 19.73 -9.68
C ASP A 114 1.57 18.21 -9.91
N GLU A 115 0.73 17.40 -9.27
CA GLU A 115 0.59 15.97 -9.54
C GLU A 115 0.34 15.76 -11.04
N ARG A 116 1.23 15.00 -11.69
CA ARG A 116 1.23 14.80 -13.13
C ARG A 116 1.89 13.49 -13.52
N ILE A 117 1.62 13.07 -14.74
CA ILE A 117 2.24 11.94 -15.40
C ILE A 117 2.45 12.27 -16.87
N SER A 118 3.49 11.76 -17.50
CA SER A 118 3.63 11.86 -18.96
C SER A 118 2.50 11.14 -19.70
N VAL A 119 2.04 11.72 -20.82
CA VAL A 119 1.04 11.09 -21.72
C VAL A 119 1.51 9.72 -22.20
N ALA A 120 2.83 9.57 -22.43
CA ALA A 120 3.42 8.30 -22.83
C ALA A 120 3.27 7.21 -21.75
N ALA A 121 3.54 7.53 -20.48
CA ALA A 121 3.34 6.59 -19.37
C ALA A 121 1.86 6.25 -19.19
N LEU A 122 0.96 7.23 -19.28
CA LEU A 122 -0.48 6.99 -19.26
C LEU A 122 -0.93 6.03 -20.39
N HIS A 123 -0.47 6.26 -21.62
CA HIS A 123 -0.78 5.40 -22.76
C HIS A 123 -0.25 3.97 -22.56
N ARG A 124 1.00 3.82 -22.07
CA ARG A 124 1.55 2.49 -21.74
C ARG A 124 0.73 1.78 -20.67
N GLY A 125 0.31 2.48 -19.61
CA GLY A 125 -0.57 1.89 -18.60
C GLY A 125 -1.92 1.44 -19.16
N ALA A 126 -2.50 2.18 -20.11
CA ALA A 126 -3.73 1.75 -20.80
C ALA A 126 -3.50 0.47 -21.63
N VAL A 127 -2.35 0.35 -22.31
CA VAL A 127 -1.97 -0.88 -23.03
C VAL A 127 -1.82 -2.05 -22.06
N PHE A 128 -1.23 -1.84 -20.89
CA PHE A 128 -1.09 -2.85 -19.84
C PHE A 128 -2.45 -3.40 -19.40
N PHE A 129 -3.38 -2.52 -18.99
CA PHE A 129 -4.70 -2.95 -18.53
C PHE A 129 -5.50 -3.63 -19.64
N ARG A 130 -5.38 -3.15 -20.90
CA ARG A 130 -6.00 -3.80 -22.06
C ARG A 130 -5.43 -5.19 -22.31
N HIS A 131 -4.12 -5.37 -22.16
CA HIS A 131 -3.50 -6.69 -22.29
C HIS A 131 -3.99 -7.62 -21.18
N LEU A 132 -3.96 -7.17 -19.92
CA LEU A 132 -4.42 -7.94 -18.79
C LEU A 132 -5.87 -8.41 -18.99
N VAL A 133 -6.82 -7.49 -19.19
CA VAL A 133 -8.25 -7.82 -19.31
C VAL A 133 -8.56 -8.74 -20.50
N ARG A 134 -7.80 -8.69 -21.59
CA ARG A 134 -8.01 -9.55 -22.76
C ARG A 134 -7.47 -10.97 -22.61
N HIS A 135 -6.61 -11.20 -21.62
CA HIS A 135 -5.94 -12.49 -21.37
C HIS A 135 -6.22 -12.98 -19.93
N LEU A 136 -7.28 -12.45 -19.30
CA LEU A 136 -7.92 -13.03 -18.12
C LEU A 136 -8.94 -14.10 -18.53
#